data_AF-A0A319EUM2-F1
#
_entry.id   AF-A0A319EUM2-F1
#
_cell.length_a   1.000
_cell.length_b   1.000
_cell.length_c   1.000
_cell.angle_alpha   90.00
_cell.angle_beta   90.00
_cell.angle_gamma   90.00
#
_symmetry.space_group_name_H-M   'P 1'
#
loop_
_entity.id
_entity.type
_entity.pdbx_description
1 polymer ?
#
loop_
_entity_poly.entity_id
_entity_poly.type
_entity_poly.pdbx_seq_one_letter_code
_entity_poly.pdbx_strand_id
1 'polypeptide(L)'
;MPPRGTRKAASTAVATEPARSPEASGAGAKRKPDETQEQSSPLRRSKRAKPVVTQSPSGKSTTRAASTRSAAESPKATPRKSRGDKASVKEEVKEEEEVSAEAEVVDEGVAKDEAVDEKPTVKAKATRKRKTKDEVEMVPLRARTQGLRMCVGAHVSAAKGVFNAVHNSTHIGGNAFALFLKSQRKWDNPPLQDGHRDQFRSLCTEQKYDAAQHILPHGSYLVNLAQEDKAKAKQAYDSFLDDLRRCEALGITLYNFHPGSANQSSLPDALTRLATALTNALRATTTVIPVLETMCGHGTTIGGYLHEFRDILAQIPKEYHSRIGICIDTCHSFAAGYDLVTPAGFKAFLQEFDDTIGLQHLRALHLNDSKAPKGSKRDLHANIGTGFLGLRAFHNVMNEPHFQNLPMILETPIDRPESSTSTSSPKKTPKTKTPKTASAKLIPDPNVWAQEIALLESLIGMDPEGEEFRSLEAKLSEEGREMREKQQEQYDRKLSTEEKKKTKTTKTKEPVKKKGQKTLMEMMNGGGKTKKGKSAEEDGDGSDEEGCQSHAED
;
A
#
# COMPACT_ATOMS: atom_id res chain seq x y z
N MET A 1 -52.18 16.57 -15.84
CA MET A 1 -53.54 16.56 -15.26
C MET A 1 -53.91 15.13 -14.86
N PRO A 2 -54.66 14.89 -13.76
CA PRO A 2 -54.89 13.55 -13.20
C PRO A 2 -56.35 13.04 -13.30
N PRO A 3 -56.56 11.74 -13.03
CA PRO A 3 -57.57 11.31 -12.03
C PRO A 3 -57.17 10.06 -11.19
N ARG A 4 -57.82 9.64 -10.08
CA ARG A 4 -58.66 10.26 -9.02
C ARG A 4 -58.88 9.22 -7.87
N GLY A 5 -58.56 9.54 -6.61
CA GLY A 5 -59.01 8.79 -5.40
C GLY A 5 -57.89 8.15 -4.54
N THR A 6 -58.06 7.88 -3.23
CA THR A 6 -59.17 8.24 -2.31
C THR A 6 -58.78 8.19 -0.81
N ARG A 7 -59.19 9.20 -0.03
CA ARG A 7 -59.53 9.23 1.44
C ARG A 7 -58.56 8.75 2.55
N LYS A 8 -58.07 9.74 3.33
CA LYS A 8 -58.05 9.88 4.82
C LYS A 8 -57.84 8.66 5.77
N ALA A 9 -56.78 8.75 6.59
CA ALA A 9 -56.78 8.75 8.08
C ALA A 9 -55.35 9.16 8.55
N ALA A 10 -55.12 10.25 9.30
CA ALA A 10 -55.41 10.50 10.72
C ALA A 10 -54.52 9.70 11.70
N SER A 11 -53.54 10.37 12.31
CA SER A 11 -52.75 9.91 13.47
C SER A 11 -52.37 11.11 14.33
N THR A 12 -52.52 10.99 15.65
CA THR A 12 -52.29 12.05 16.65
C THR A 12 -51.08 11.76 17.51
N ALA A 13 -50.21 12.74 17.71
CA ALA A 13 -49.08 12.64 18.62
C ALA A 13 -49.51 12.70 20.09
N VAL A 14 -48.91 11.85 20.93
CA VAL A 14 -48.87 11.97 22.39
C VAL A 14 -47.45 11.66 22.83
N ALA A 15 -46.88 12.49 23.70
CA ALA A 15 -45.58 12.26 24.31
C ALA A 15 -45.73 12.03 25.82
N THR A 16 -44.96 11.11 26.38
CA THR A 16 -44.91 10.83 27.82
C THR A 16 -43.49 10.46 28.24
N GLU A 17 -42.90 11.26 29.13
CA GLU A 17 -41.68 10.90 29.87
C GLU A 17 -41.96 9.85 30.94
N PRO A 18 -40.91 9.19 31.48
CA PRO A 18 -40.95 8.64 32.82
C PRO A 18 -39.80 9.12 33.72
N ALA A 19 -40.19 9.94 34.72
CA ALA A 19 -39.79 9.89 36.14
C ALA A 19 -38.31 9.88 36.60
N ARG A 20 -38.09 10.42 37.81
CA ARG A 20 -36.82 10.52 38.54
C ARG A 20 -36.86 9.75 39.86
N SER A 21 -35.71 9.20 40.29
CA SER A 21 -35.32 9.00 41.71
C SER A 21 -36.11 7.89 42.47
N PRO A 22 -35.58 7.26 43.56
CA PRO A 22 -34.78 7.86 44.66
C PRO A 22 -33.46 7.15 45.07
N GLU A 23 -32.73 7.81 45.96
CA GLU A 23 -31.64 7.24 46.77
C GLU A 23 -32.16 6.72 48.13
N ALA A 24 -31.42 5.81 48.81
CA ALA A 24 -31.11 5.90 50.26
C ALA A 24 -30.27 4.72 50.82
N SER A 25 -29.16 5.05 51.49
CA SER A 25 -28.48 4.26 52.57
C SER A 25 -27.88 2.86 52.28
N GLY A 26 -26.83 2.39 52.96
CA GLY A 26 -25.91 3.14 53.85
C GLY A 26 -25.17 2.35 54.94
N ALA A 27 -24.05 1.68 54.62
CA ALA A 27 -23.01 1.23 55.58
C ALA A 27 -21.71 0.83 54.82
N GLY A 28 -20.49 0.94 55.36
CA GLY A 28 -20.12 1.53 56.65
C GLY A 28 -18.77 1.07 57.24
N ALA A 29 -17.64 1.27 56.56
CA ALA A 29 -16.31 0.96 57.11
C ALA A 29 -15.25 2.03 56.78
N LYS A 30 -14.58 2.56 57.82
CA LYS A 30 -13.48 3.54 57.71
C LYS A 30 -12.15 2.89 58.06
N ARG A 31 -11.07 3.27 57.38
CA ARG A 31 -9.75 3.53 57.99
C ARG A 31 -9.01 4.61 57.17
N LYS A 32 -8.09 5.32 57.80
CA LYS A 32 -7.42 6.54 57.30
C LYS A 32 -5.91 6.28 57.10
N PRO A 33 -5.17 7.20 56.44
CA PRO A 33 -3.79 6.95 56.02
C PRO A 33 -2.79 7.08 57.18
N ASP A 34 -1.53 6.80 56.88
CA ASP A 34 -0.36 7.21 57.66
C ASP A 34 0.64 7.93 56.74
N GLU A 35 1.51 8.77 57.31
CA GLU A 35 2.38 9.71 56.60
C GLU A 35 3.83 9.69 57.15
N THR A 36 4.74 10.42 56.50
CA THR A 36 6.17 10.57 56.86
C THR A 36 7.04 9.32 56.59
N GLN A 37 8.34 9.44 56.27
CA GLN A 37 9.28 10.57 56.38
C GLN A 37 10.01 10.92 55.08
N GLU A 38 10.53 12.15 55.03
CA GLU A 38 11.55 12.58 54.07
C GLU A 38 12.91 11.92 54.33
N GLN A 39 13.75 11.84 53.29
CA GLN A 39 15.19 12.09 53.48
C GLN A 39 15.86 12.65 52.22
N SER A 40 16.96 13.37 52.41
CA SER A 40 17.45 14.41 51.51
C SER A 40 18.49 13.95 50.48
N SER A 41 18.65 14.75 49.43
CA SER A 41 19.73 14.62 48.44
C SER A 41 21.12 14.86 49.04
N PRO A 42 22.19 14.63 48.24
CA PRO A 42 23.03 15.80 47.95
C PRO A 42 23.35 15.99 46.46
N LEU A 43 23.51 17.26 46.07
CA LEU A 43 23.98 17.66 44.75
C LEU A 43 25.49 17.37 44.56
N ARG A 44 25.94 17.23 43.32
CA ARG A 44 27.35 17.51 42.96
C ARG A 44 27.44 18.46 41.76
N ARG A 45 28.39 19.41 41.84
CA ARG A 45 28.45 20.62 41.01
C ARG A 45 29.89 20.92 40.57
N SER A 46 30.13 21.04 39.27
CA SER A 46 31.38 21.54 38.68
C SER A 46 31.07 22.29 37.37
N LYS A 47 30.95 23.62 37.39
CA LYS A 47 32.05 24.61 37.26
C LYS A 47 32.88 24.51 35.96
N ARG A 48 32.26 24.98 34.87
CA ARG A 48 32.75 26.04 33.96
C ARG A 48 34.28 26.24 33.83
N ALA A 49 34.78 26.06 32.61
CA ALA A 49 35.90 26.82 32.04
C ALA A 49 35.47 27.45 30.69
N LYS A 50 36.25 28.40 30.17
CA LYS A 50 36.06 29.11 28.88
C LYS A 50 37.28 28.84 27.96
N PRO A 51 37.31 29.28 26.68
CA PRO A 51 38.16 28.66 25.66
C PRO A 51 39.53 29.32 25.50
N VAL A 52 40.40 28.67 24.74
CA VAL A 52 41.68 29.23 24.24
C VAL A 52 41.70 29.11 22.72
N VAL A 53 42.21 30.15 22.05
CA VAL A 53 42.49 30.18 20.61
C VAL A 53 44.00 30.35 20.43
N THR A 54 44.62 29.51 19.61
CA THR A 54 45.95 29.72 19.03
C THR A 54 46.03 29.04 17.66
N GLN A 55 46.96 29.49 16.81
CA GLN A 55 46.99 29.22 15.38
C GLN A 55 48.24 28.42 14.97
N SER A 56 48.10 27.52 13.98
CA SER A 56 49.07 27.31 12.88
C SER A 56 50.50 26.79 13.27
N PRO A 57 51.45 26.53 12.33
CA PRO A 57 51.45 26.79 10.87
C PRO A 57 52.01 25.70 9.91
N SER A 58 51.81 25.98 8.61
CA SER A 58 52.64 25.60 7.43
C SER A 58 52.71 24.14 6.94
N GLY A 59 52.81 23.87 5.62
CA GLY A 59 52.55 24.76 4.46
C GLY A 59 53.24 24.38 3.13
N LYS A 60 52.81 25.06 2.04
CA LYS A 60 53.36 25.06 0.65
C LYS A 60 53.15 23.75 -0.14
N SER A 61 53.14 23.67 -1.48
CA SER A 61 53.57 24.58 -2.59
C SER A 61 52.93 24.11 -3.94
N THR A 62 52.87 24.78 -5.12
CA THR A 62 53.22 26.14 -5.62
C THR A 62 52.52 26.44 -6.99
N THR A 63 51.94 27.64 -7.20
CA THR A 63 51.77 28.36 -8.53
C THR A 63 50.94 27.72 -9.68
N ARG A 64 50.38 28.43 -10.69
CA ARG A 64 50.35 29.84 -11.20
C ARG A 64 49.01 30.02 -12.01
N ALA A 65 48.59 31.14 -12.63
CA ALA A 65 49.13 32.48 -12.90
C ALA A 65 48.01 33.58 -12.82
N ALA A 66 47.99 34.59 -13.73
CA ALA A 66 47.13 35.79 -13.63
C ALA A 66 46.98 36.57 -14.97
N SER A 67 45.94 37.43 -15.10
CA SER A 67 45.93 38.62 -15.98
C SER A 67 44.83 39.67 -15.65
N THR A 68 45.23 40.70 -14.87
CA THR A 68 44.95 42.16 -14.99
C THR A 68 43.58 42.82 -15.34
N ARG A 69 43.08 43.64 -14.38
CA ARG A 69 42.57 45.07 -14.48
C ARG A 69 41.27 45.38 -15.28
N SER A 70 40.51 46.49 -15.14
CA SER A 70 40.18 47.56 -14.12
C SER A 70 38.93 48.36 -14.66
N ALA A 71 38.39 49.54 -14.22
CA ALA A 71 38.73 50.60 -13.25
C ALA A 71 37.52 51.52 -12.83
N ALA A 72 37.55 52.05 -11.60
CA ALA A 72 37.32 53.46 -11.15
C ALA A 72 36.07 54.34 -11.49
N GLU A 73 35.13 54.43 -10.53
CA GLU A 73 34.48 55.62 -9.88
C GLU A 73 33.96 56.93 -10.58
N SER A 74 32.66 57.24 -10.34
CA SER A 74 32.09 58.52 -9.75
C SER A 74 32.04 59.87 -10.54
N PRO A 75 31.24 60.91 -10.14
CA PRO A 75 29.92 60.98 -9.46
C PRO A 75 28.94 62.16 -9.88
N LYS A 76 27.74 62.23 -9.24
CA LYS A 76 26.87 63.42 -8.93
C LYS A 76 26.12 64.24 -10.03
N ALA A 77 24.79 64.40 -9.85
CA ALA A 77 24.04 65.70 -9.82
C ALA A 77 22.56 65.54 -9.36
N THR A 78 21.93 66.63 -8.87
CA THR A 78 20.49 66.84 -8.52
C THR A 78 20.11 68.30 -8.88
N PRO A 79 18.89 68.92 -8.68
CA PRO A 79 17.71 68.49 -7.89
C PRO A 79 16.27 68.94 -8.38
N ARG A 80 15.27 68.71 -7.49
CA ARG A 80 14.06 69.53 -7.17
C ARG A 80 12.65 69.23 -7.76
N LYS A 81 11.76 68.82 -6.82
CA LYS A 81 10.30 69.15 -6.65
C LYS A 81 9.31 68.61 -7.73
N SER A 82 8.06 68.27 -7.41
CA SER A 82 7.19 68.77 -6.30
C SER A 82 6.26 67.73 -5.62
N ARG A 83 5.68 68.19 -4.49
CA ARG A 83 4.52 67.74 -3.68
C ARG A 83 3.39 66.96 -4.44
N GLY A 84 2.59 66.11 -3.78
CA GLY A 84 2.61 65.62 -2.38
C GLY A 84 1.24 65.17 -1.83
N ASP A 85 1.24 64.35 -0.75
CA ASP A 85 0.11 63.91 0.12
C ASP A 85 -1.04 63.08 -0.52
N LYS A 86 -1.35 61.86 -0.02
CA LYS A 86 -2.37 61.43 0.99
C LYS A 86 -3.85 61.59 0.57
N ALA A 87 -4.78 60.67 0.87
CA ALA A 87 -4.72 59.30 1.41
C ALA A 87 -6.09 58.58 1.30
N SER A 88 -6.12 57.28 1.67
CA SER A 88 -7.22 56.51 2.30
C SER A 88 -8.58 56.26 1.58
N VAL A 89 -8.83 54.96 1.37
CA VAL A 89 -10.09 54.20 1.66
C VAL A 89 -11.39 54.55 0.90
N LYS A 90 -11.86 53.60 0.08
CA LYS A 90 -13.12 52.86 0.33
C LYS A 90 -13.25 51.59 -0.54
N GLU A 91 -14.11 50.68 -0.10
CA GLU A 91 -14.65 49.56 -0.88
C GLU A 91 -15.74 50.06 -1.85
N GLU A 92 -16.03 49.29 -2.91
CA GLU A 92 -17.42 48.96 -3.23
C GLU A 92 -17.50 47.65 -4.04
N VAL A 93 -18.61 46.94 -3.90
CA VAL A 93 -18.90 45.65 -4.53
C VAL A 93 -19.69 45.87 -5.82
N LYS A 94 -19.55 44.98 -6.81
CA LYS A 94 -20.50 44.92 -7.92
C LYS A 94 -20.79 43.48 -8.34
N GLU A 95 -22.02 43.07 -8.12
CA GLU A 95 -22.66 41.90 -8.74
C GLU A 95 -23.15 42.29 -10.15
N GLU A 96 -23.11 41.37 -11.11
CA GLU A 96 -23.93 41.42 -12.32
C GLU A 96 -24.45 39.99 -12.60
N GLU A 97 -25.76 39.86 -12.79
CA GLU A 97 -26.48 38.58 -13.01
C GLU A 97 -26.54 38.19 -14.51
N GLU A 98 -27.30 37.13 -14.77
CA GLU A 98 -27.68 36.47 -16.04
C GLU A 98 -28.08 37.41 -17.22
N VAL A 99 -28.31 36.96 -18.47
CA VAL A 99 -29.41 36.06 -18.93
C VAL A 99 -29.03 35.23 -20.17
N SER A 100 -29.64 34.05 -20.28
CA SER A 100 -29.59 33.08 -21.40
C SER A 100 -30.34 33.47 -22.68
N ALA A 101 -29.98 32.86 -23.83
CA ALA A 101 -30.93 32.51 -24.91
C ALA A 101 -30.38 31.41 -25.84
N GLU A 102 -31.27 30.53 -26.35
CA GLU A 102 -31.01 29.56 -27.43
C GLU A 102 -31.79 29.92 -28.69
N ALA A 103 -31.30 29.55 -29.89
CA ALA A 103 -32.12 29.30 -31.10
C ALA A 103 -31.32 28.59 -32.21
N GLU A 104 -31.98 27.69 -32.96
CA GLU A 104 -31.56 27.14 -34.27
C GLU A 104 -32.05 28.10 -35.43
N VAL A 105 -31.91 27.88 -36.75
CA VAL A 105 -31.74 26.68 -37.61
C VAL A 105 -31.05 27.02 -38.97
N VAL A 106 -30.86 25.97 -39.78
CA VAL A 106 -30.28 25.82 -41.16
C VAL A 106 -30.57 26.84 -42.27
N ASP A 107 -29.68 26.87 -43.29
CA ASP A 107 -30.02 26.70 -44.73
C ASP A 107 -28.80 26.19 -45.57
N GLU A 108 -29.02 25.71 -46.81
CA GLU A 108 -28.02 25.23 -47.80
C GLU A 108 -27.94 26.15 -49.06
N GLY A 109 -26.99 25.97 -50.01
CA GLY A 109 -27.16 26.60 -51.36
C GLY A 109 -25.98 26.84 -52.34
N VAL A 110 -25.23 25.80 -52.75
CA VAL A 110 -24.65 25.60 -54.11
C VAL A 110 -24.08 26.78 -54.96
N ALA A 111 -22.73 26.85 -55.02
CA ALA A 111 -21.79 26.98 -56.17
C ALA A 111 -22.10 27.73 -57.50
N LYS A 112 -21.03 28.34 -58.10
CA LYS A 112 -20.46 27.91 -59.43
C LYS A 112 -19.15 28.60 -59.87
N ASP A 113 -18.41 27.89 -60.74
CA ASP A 113 -17.43 28.24 -61.81
C ASP A 113 -16.63 29.59 -61.72
N GLU A 114 -15.31 29.74 -61.89
CA GLU A 114 -14.12 28.92 -62.27
C GLU A 114 -12.87 29.40 -61.42
N ALA A 115 -11.60 28.93 -61.43
CA ALA A 115 -10.66 28.34 -62.41
C ALA A 115 -10.09 29.37 -63.45
N VAL A 116 -8.85 29.34 -63.97
CA VAL A 116 -7.58 28.54 -63.81
C VAL A 116 -6.38 29.42 -64.26
N ASP A 117 -5.09 29.22 -63.92
CA ASP A 117 -4.40 28.38 -62.91
C ASP A 117 -3.38 29.26 -62.11
N GLU A 118 -2.11 29.58 -62.44
CA GLU A 118 -1.01 28.95 -63.22
C GLU A 118 0.35 29.28 -62.51
N LYS A 119 1.54 29.04 -63.12
CA LYS A 119 2.79 28.71 -62.40
C LYS A 119 4.05 29.43 -62.97
N PRO A 120 5.29 29.27 -62.40
CA PRO A 120 5.68 28.47 -61.22
C PRO A 120 6.55 29.18 -60.16
N THR A 121 6.67 28.60 -58.96
CA THR A 121 7.98 28.52 -58.24
C THR A 121 8.03 27.45 -57.13
N VAL A 122 9.21 26.80 -57.03
CA VAL A 122 9.83 25.99 -55.96
C VAL A 122 8.98 25.13 -54.99
N LYS A 123 9.33 23.84 -54.97
CA LYS A 123 8.81 22.75 -54.11
C LYS A 123 8.95 23.01 -52.59
N ALA A 124 7.88 22.76 -51.84
CA ALA A 124 7.93 22.33 -50.43
C ALA A 124 7.31 20.93 -50.27
N LYS A 125 7.95 20.03 -49.52
CA LYS A 125 7.40 18.68 -49.26
C LYS A 125 6.33 18.74 -48.19
N ALA A 126 5.06 18.57 -48.56
CA ALA A 126 3.99 18.36 -47.60
C ALA A 126 4.21 17.03 -46.84
N THR A 127 4.56 17.09 -45.56
CA THR A 127 4.58 15.94 -44.65
C THR A 127 3.17 15.47 -44.40
N ARG A 128 2.71 14.52 -45.24
CA ARG A 128 1.39 13.87 -45.16
C ARG A 128 1.09 13.46 -43.72
N LYS A 129 0.16 14.17 -43.08
CA LYS A 129 -0.18 14.04 -41.65
C LYS A 129 -0.65 12.60 -41.40
N ARG A 130 0.26 11.75 -40.92
CA ARG A 130 0.03 10.32 -40.68
C ARG A 130 -0.99 10.22 -39.55
N LYS A 131 -2.25 9.87 -39.87
CA LYS A 131 -3.23 9.50 -38.82
C LYS A 131 -2.55 8.49 -37.91
N THR A 132 -2.42 8.82 -36.64
CA THR A 132 -1.96 7.89 -35.62
C THR A 132 -2.92 6.71 -35.58
N LYS A 133 -2.35 5.53 -35.41
CA LYS A 133 -3.05 4.26 -35.60
C LYS A 133 -3.60 3.80 -34.24
N ASP A 134 -4.89 3.49 -34.24
CA ASP A 134 -5.62 2.75 -33.22
C ASP A 134 -5.56 3.33 -31.79
N GLU A 135 -6.37 4.38 -31.54
CA GLU A 135 -7.11 4.44 -30.27
C GLU A 135 -8.13 3.29 -30.30
N VAL A 136 -7.74 2.12 -29.78
CA VAL A 136 -8.69 1.03 -29.55
C VAL A 136 -9.48 1.40 -28.31
N GLU A 137 -10.67 1.95 -28.51
CA GLU A 137 -11.69 2.06 -27.46
C GLU A 137 -11.97 0.65 -26.93
N MET A 138 -11.43 0.33 -25.75
CA MET A 138 -11.51 -1.02 -25.20
C MET A 138 -12.92 -1.28 -24.68
N VAL A 139 -13.75 -1.87 -25.53
CA VAL A 139 -15.10 -2.36 -25.18
C VAL A 139 -15.04 -3.05 -23.80
N PRO A 140 -15.77 -2.57 -22.79
CA PRO A 140 -15.68 -3.14 -21.45
C PRO A 140 -16.11 -4.61 -21.43
N LEU A 141 -15.35 -5.44 -20.69
CA LEU A 141 -15.74 -6.81 -20.35
C LEU A 141 -17.02 -6.82 -19.50
N ARG A 142 -17.20 -5.73 -18.73
CA ARG A 142 -18.36 -5.48 -17.88
C ARG A 142 -18.68 -3.98 -17.85
N ALA A 143 -19.94 -3.61 -17.97
CA ALA A 143 -20.38 -2.22 -17.74
C ALA A 143 -20.32 -1.89 -16.23
N ARG A 144 -19.89 -0.67 -15.88
CA ARG A 144 -19.79 -0.21 -14.48
C ARG A 144 -21.17 0.01 -13.86
N THR A 145 -21.47 -0.63 -12.73
CA THR A 145 -22.71 -0.39 -11.99
C THR A 145 -22.66 0.96 -11.28
N GLN A 146 -23.26 1.98 -11.91
CA GLN A 146 -23.28 3.34 -11.37
C GLN A 146 -24.21 3.46 -10.16
N GLY A 147 -23.86 4.35 -9.21
CA GLY A 147 -24.70 4.65 -8.04
C GLY A 147 -24.63 3.66 -6.88
N LEU A 148 -23.79 2.61 -6.95
CA LEU A 148 -23.48 1.77 -5.79
C LEU A 148 -22.70 2.55 -4.73
N ARG A 149 -23.05 2.32 -3.46
CA ARG A 149 -22.33 2.87 -2.30
C ARG A 149 -21.02 2.12 -1.97
N MET A 150 -20.78 0.97 -2.59
CA MET A 150 -19.55 0.19 -2.40
C MET A 150 -18.68 0.34 -3.65
N CYS A 151 -17.55 1.03 -3.52
CA CYS A 151 -16.73 1.44 -4.67
C CYS A 151 -15.66 0.38 -4.96
N VAL A 152 -16.06 -0.72 -5.58
CA VAL A 152 -15.18 -1.86 -5.90
C VAL A 152 -14.38 -1.62 -7.19
N GLY A 153 -13.14 -2.09 -7.22
CA GLY A 153 -12.25 -2.09 -8.38
C GLY A 153 -11.04 -2.99 -8.17
N ALA A 154 -9.94 -2.74 -8.89
CA ALA A 154 -8.71 -3.54 -8.78
C ALA A 154 -7.44 -2.70 -8.90
N HIS A 155 -6.28 -3.30 -8.55
CA HIS A 155 -4.96 -2.70 -8.80
C HIS A 155 -4.56 -2.86 -10.27
N VAL A 156 -5.06 -1.96 -11.12
CA VAL A 156 -4.85 -2.01 -12.58
C VAL A 156 -3.49 -1.47 -13.02
N SER A 157 -3.13 -1.77 -14.28
CA SER A 157 -1.86 -1.36 -14.87
C SER A 157 -1.86 0.10 -15.32
N ALA A 158 -0.82 0.85 -14.95
CA ALA A 158 -0.49 2.19 -15.47
C ALA A 158 0.57 2.15 -16.60
N ALA A 159 0.78 1.00 -17.24
CA ALA A 159 1.79 0.83 -18.28
C ALA A 159 1.57 1.83 -19.44
N LYS A 160 2.68 2.36 -19.99
CA LYS A 160 2.73 3.44 -21.00
C LYS A 160 2.23 4.83 -20.52
N GLY A 161 1.51 4.93 -19.41
CA GLY A 161 1.07 6.21 -18.83
C GLY A 161 -0.06 6.03 -17.81
N VAL A 162 -0.10 6.89 -16.78
CA VAL A 162 -1.09 6.82 -15.69
C VAL A 162 -2.55 6.89 -16.17
N PHE A 163 -2.81 7.60 -17.27
CA PHE A 163 -4.13 7.68 -17.91
C PHE A 163 -4.68 6.30 -18.33
N ASN A 164 -3.82 5.31 -18.66
CA ASN A 164 -4.26 3.95 -18.99
C ASN A 164 -4.86 3.20 -17.80
N ALA A 165 -4.58 3.61 -16.56
CA ALA A 165 -5.24 3.02 -15.39
C ALA A 165 -6.76 3.30 -15.42
N VAL A 166 -7.18 4.47 -15.91
CA VAL A 166 -8.62 4.79 -16.08
C VAL A 166 -9.25 3.83 -17.09
N HIS A 167 -8.67 3.71 -18.29
CA HIS A 167 -9.16 2.77 -19.32
C HIS A 167 -9.15 1.31 -18.85
N ASN A 168 -8.15 0.89 -18.07
CA ASN A 168 -8.08 -0.48 -17.55
C ASN A 168 -9.13 -0.73 -16.46
N SER A 169 -9.46 0.25 -15.62
CA SER A 169 -10.54 0.13 -14.61
C SER A 169 -11.93 0.14 -15.24
N THR A 170 -12.19 1.02 -16.23
CA THR A 170 -13.47 1.01 -16.94
C THR A 170 -13.68 -0.29 -17.71
N HIS A 171 -12.62 -0.85 -18.29
CA HIS A 171 -12.68 -2.11 -19.05
C HIS A 171 -13.09 -3.33 -18.19
N ILE A 172 -12.67 -3.40 -16.92
CA ILE A 172 -13.10 -4.45 -15.98
C ILE A 172 -14.41 -4.12 -15.23
N GLY A 173 -15.00 -2.95 -15.47
CA GLY A 173 -16.23 -2.53 -14.79
C GLY A 173 -16.04 -2.01 -13.36
N GLY A 174 -14.85 -1.51 -13.00
CA GLY A 174 -14.53 -0.99 -11.66
C GLY A 174 -15.01 0.45 -11.41
N ASN A 175 -15.54 0.71 -10.21
CA ASN A 175 -15.95 2.03 -9.71
C ASN A 175 -14.84 2.74 -8.89
N ALA A 176 -13.85 1.98 -8.39
CA ALA A 176 -12.58 2.48 -7.86
C ALA A 176 -11.39 1.88 -8.64
N PHE A 177 -10.16 2.28 -8.35
CA PHE A 177 -8.96 1.50 -8.71
C PHE A 177 -7.69 1.92 -7.95
N ALA A 178 -6.72 1.00 -7.91
CA ALA A 178 -5.34 1.29 -7.53
C ALA A 178 -4.41 1.26 -8.74
N LEU A 179 -3.24 1.88 -8.61
CA LEU A 179 -2.19 1.91 -9.62
C LEU A 179 -0.82 2.23 -9.00
N PHE A 180 0.27 1.80 -9.65
CA PHE A 180 1.60 2.35 -9.37
C PHE A 180 1.83 3.63 -10.18
N LEU A 181 2.19 4.73 -9.52
CA LEU A 181 2.45 6.04 -10.15
C LEU A 181 3.75 6.10 -10.96
N LYS A 182 4.66 5.15 -10.71
CA LYS A 182 5.96 4.96 -11.36
C LYS A 182 6.40 3.49 -11.23
N SER A 183 7.61 3.12 -11.63
CA SER A 183 8.05 1.72 -11.51
C SER A 183 8.32 1.35 -10.05
N GLN A 184 7.46 0.49 -9.48
CA GLN A 184 7.61 -0.07 -8.14
C GLN A 184 8.90 -0.90 -7.94
N ARG A 185 9.63 -1.22 -9.03
CA ARG A 185 10.84 -2.05 -9.04
C ARG A 185 12.15 -1.23 -9.10
N LYS A 186 12.08 0.10 -9.13
CA LYS A 186 13.25 0.99 -9.27
C LYS A 186 13.09 2.27 -8.45
N TRP A 187 14.19 2.80 -7.95
CA TRP A 187 14.24 4.11 -7.30
C TRP A 187 14.14 5.24 -8.33
N ASP A 188 15.06 5.27 -9.28
CA ASP A 188 15.08 6.27 -10.35
C ASP A 188 13.95 6.04 -11.36
N ASN A 189 13.20 7.09 -11.65
CA ASN A 189 11.98 7.10 -12.44
C ASN A 189 11.80 8.47 -13.10
N PRO A 190 11.32 8.53 -14.36
CA PRO A 190 11.10 9.81 -15.03
C PRO A 190 10.06 10.68 -14.30
N PRO A 191 10.14 12.02 -14.42
CA PRO A 191 9.10 12.92 -13.95
C PRO A 191 7.74 12.58 -14.57
N LEU A 192 6.65 12.85 -13.83
CA LEU A 192 5.30 12.80 -14.38
C LEU A 192 5.21 13.82 -15.54
N GLN A 193 4.77 13.35 -16.71
CA GLN A 193 4.63 14.18 -17.90
C GLN A 193 3.31 14.95 -17.86
N ASP A 194 3.32 16.26 -18.13
CA ASP A 194 2.13 17.11 -18.07
C ASP A 194 0.96 16.57 -18.92
N GLY A 195 1.24 16.15 -20.16
CA GLY A 195 0.21 15.54 -21.02
C GLY A 195 -0.40 14.26 -20.44
N HIS A 196 0.37 13.44 -19.71
CA HIS A 196 -0.18 12.24 -19.05
C HIS A 196 -1.01 12.59 -17.81
N ARG A 197 -0.65 13.66 -17.09
CA ARG A 197 -1.41 14.21 -15.96
C ARG A 197 -2.76 14.77 -16.44
N ASP A 198 -2.74 15.57 -17.49
CA ASP A 198 -3.92 16.26 -17.99
C ASP A 198 -4.88 15.29 -18.68
N GLN A 199 -4.36 14.31 -19.44
CA GLN A 199 -5.17 13.21 -19.97
C GLN A 199 -5.80 12.36 -18.85
N PHE A 200 -5.05 12.03 -17.78
CA PHE A 200 -5.61 11.31 -16.63
C PHE A 200 -6.76 12.08 -15.97
N ARG A 201 -6.59 13.39 -15.73
CA ARG A 201 -7.63 14.26 -15.16
C ARG A 201 -8.86 14.38 -16.06
N SER A 202 -8.66 14.51 -17.37
CA SER A 202 -9.74 14.53 -18.36
C SER A 202 -10.54 13.22 -18.33
N LEU A 203 -9.86 12.07 -18.40
CA LEU A 203 -10.51 10.76 -18.36
C LEU A 203 -11.22 10.49 -17.04
N CYS A 204 -10.69 10.93 -15.89
CA CYS A 204 -11.38 10.80 -14.61
C CYS A 204 -12.71 11.59 -14.63
N THR A 205 -12.71 12.80 -15.17
CA THR A 205 -13.91 13.64 -15.31
C THR A 205 -14.93 13.01 -16.27
N GLU A 206 -14.50 12.64 -17.48
CA GLU A 206 -15.31 11.99 -18.52
C GLU A 206 -15.94 10.69 -18.01
N GLN A 207 -15.12 9.84 -17.37
CA GLN A 207 -15.53 8.55 -16.82
C GLN A 207 -16.09 8.66 -15.39
N LYS A 208 -16.35 9.86 -14.87
CA LYS A 208 -17.01 10.09 -13.56
C LYS A 208 -16.33 9.39 -12.37
N TYR A 209 -15.01 9.26 -12.39
CA TYR A 209 -14.24 8.89 -11.19
C TYR A 209 -13.97 10.14 -10.36
N ASP A 210 -14.42 10.13 -9.10
CA ASP A 210 -13.84 11.02 -8.10
C ASP A 210 -12.40 10.58 -7.85
N ALA A 211 -11.44 11.32 -8.39
CA ALA A 211 -10.02 11.04 -8.24
C ALA A 211 -9.51 11.25 -6.80
N ALA A 212 -10.20 12.09 -6.01
CA ALA A 212 -9.83 12.34 -4.62
C ALA A 212 -10.22 11.17 -3.72
N GLN A 213 -11.41 10.58 -3.92
CA GLN A 213 -11.97 9.51 -3.09
C GLN A 213 -11.70 8.09 -3.62
N HIS A 214 -11.94 7.83 -4.91
CA HIS A 214 -12.05 6.45 -5.43
C HIS A 214 -10.77 5.92 -6.10
N ILE A 215 -9.67 6.68 -6.06
CA ILE A 215 -8.38 6.26 -6.63
C ILE A 215 -7.35 6.14 -5.51
N LEU A 216 -6.76 4.94 -5.38
CA LEU A 216 -5.86 4.57 -4.29
C LEU A 216 -4.51 4.09 -4.85
N PRO A 217 -3.58 4.97 -5.22
CA PRO A 217 -2.30 4.56 -5.76
C PRO A 217 -1.46 3.84 -4.71
N HIS A 218 -0.76 2.77 -5.11
CA HIS A 218 0.09 1.98 -4.24
C HIS A 218 1.54 2.43 -4.32
N GLY A 219 2.21 2.51 -3.18
CA GLY A 219 3.64 2.81 -3.08
C GLY A 219 4.55 1.65 -3.48
N SER A 220 5.81 1.94 -3.82
CA SER A 220 6.80 0.90 -4.10
C SER A 220 7.15 0.08 -2.86
N TYR A 221 7.12 -1.24 -2.98
CA TYR A 221 7.59 -2.19 -1.96
C TYR A 221 9.08 -2.04 -1.56
N LEU A 222 9.84 -1.18 -2.26
CA LEU A 222 11.20 -0.80 -1.87
C LEU A 222 11.21 0.23 -0.72
N VAL A 223 10.14 1.00 -0.56
CA VAL A 223 10.02 2.06 0.46
C VAL A 223 9.85 1.43 1.84
N ASN A 224 10.78 1.74 2.74
CA ASN A 224 10.65 1.48 4.17
C ASN A 224 10.97 2.78 4.91
N LEU A 225 9.94 3.50 5.37
CA LEU A 225 10.10 4.76 6.10
C LEU A 225 10.61 4.54 7.55
N ALA A 226 10.50 3.32 8.07
CA ALA A 226 11.08 2.92 9.35
C ALA A 226 12.56 2.50 9.26
N GLN A 227 13.22 2.67 8.10
CA GLN A 227 14.63 2.32 7.90
C GLN A 227 15.59 3.05 8.86
N GLU A 228 16.60 2.33 9.37
CA GLU A 228 17.59 2.85 10.32
C GLU A 228 18.84 3.43 9.63
N ASP A 229 19.25 2.85 8.51
CA ASP A 229 20.35 3.36 7.69
C ASP A 229 19.98 4.71 7.05
N LYS A 230 20.77 5.75 7.32
CA LYS A 230 20.45 7.13 6.91
C LYS A 230 20.39 7.33 5.40
N ALA A 231 21.18 6.59 4.61
CA ALA A 231 21.19 6.71 3.16
C ALA A 231 19.94 6.06 2.54
N LYS A 232 19.63 4.83 2.94
CA LYS A 232 18.41 4.11 2.53
C LYS A 232 17.14 4.80 3.03
N ALA A 233 17.14 5.34 4.26
CA ALA A 233 16.02 6.10 4.81
C ALA A 233 15.76 7.38 4.00
N LYS A 234 16.81 8.12 3.61
CA LYS A 234 16.65 9.27 2.70
C LYS A 234 16.11 8.83 1.33
N GLN A 235 16.67 7.76 0.74
CA GLN A 235 16.22 7.24 -0.56
C GLN A 235 14.74 6.80 -0.55
N ALA A 236 14.31 6.12 0.52
CA ALA A 236 12.91 5.75 0.72
C ALA A 236 12.01 6.98 0.88
N TYR A 237 12.41 7.96 1.70
CA TYR A 237 11.66 9.20 1.91
C TYR A 237 11.58 10.08 0.65
N ASP A 238 12.67 10.23 -0.10
CA ASP A 238 12.70 10.98 -1.36
C ASP A 238 11.73 10.36 -2.38
N SER A 239 11.74 9.02 -2.50
CA SER A 239 10.82 8.29 -3.40
C SER A 239 9.37 8.43 -2.97
N PHE A 240 9.08 8.31 -1.67
CA PHE A 240 7.75 8.47 -1.09
C PHE A 240 7.19 9.88 -1.29
N LEU A 241 8.01 10.91 -1.07
CA LEU A 241 7.62 12.32 -1.26
C LEU A 241 7.38 12.66 -2.74
N ASP A 242 8.12 12.05 -3.67
CA ASP A 242 7.84 12.15 -5.11
C ASP A 242 6.50 11.48 -5.48
N ASP A 243 6.14 10.33 -4.89
CA ASP A 243 4.84 9.70 -5.13
C ASP A 243 3.67 10.52 -4.55
N LEU A 244 3.80 11.04 -3.32
CA LEU A 244 2.80 11.94 -2.75
C LEU A 244 2.56 13.18 -3.63
N ARG A 245 3.64 13.79 -4.16
CA ARG A 245 3.53 14.92 -5.10
C ARG A 245 2.90 14.53 -6.44
N ARG A 246 3.07 13.29 -6.90
CA ARG A 246 2.36 12.76 -8.07
C ARG A 246 0.86 12.60 -7.80
N CYS A 247 0.44 12.18 -6.60
CA CYS A 247 -0.97 12.21 -6.22
C CYS A 247 -1.55 13.63 -6.32
N GLU A 248 -0.92 14.62 -5.68
CA GLU A 248 -1.38 16.02 -5.71
C GLU A 248 -1.42 16.58 -7.15
N ALA A 249 -0.38 16.30 -7.95
CA ALA A 249 -0.33 16.67 -9.36
C ALA A 249 -1.44 16.00 -10.19
N LEU A 250 -1.88 14.80 -9.85
CA LEU A 250 -3.00 14.12 -10.53
C LEU A 250 -4.37 14.55 -10.00
N GLY A 251 -4.45 15.13 -8.80
CA GLY A 251 -5.72 15.44 -8.11
C GLY A 251 -6.21 14.32 -7.21
N ILE A 252 -5.34 13.36 -6.88
CA ILE A 252 -5.62 12.23 -6.01
C ILE A 252 -5.30 12.61 -4.56
N THR A 253 -6.18 12.27 -3.61
CA THR A 253 -5.97 12.61 -2.18
C THR A 253 -5.57 11.44 -1.31
N LEU A 254 -5.66 10.20 -1.79
CA LEU A 254 -5.19 9.01 -1.07
C LEU A 254 -3.85 8.50 -1.64
N TYR A 255 -3.07 7.80 -0.83
CA TYR A 255 -1.87 7.09 -1.26
C TYR A 255 -1.57 5.93 -0.31
N ASN A 256 -1.77 4.69 -0.75
CA ASN A 256 -1.56 3.50 0.06
C ASN A 256 -0.10 3.05 0.08
N PHE A 257 0.40 2.65 1.24
CA PHE A 257 1.72 2.03 1.36
C PHE A 257 1.83 1.11 2.59
N HIS A 258 2.65 0.07 2.47
CA HIS A 258 3.06 -0.76 3.61
C HIS A 258 3.86 0.12 4.60
N PRO A 259 3.57 0.13 5.92
CA PRO A 259 4.26 0.96 6.90
C PRO A 259 5.79 0.77 6.96
N GLY A 260 6.28 -0.40 6.58
CA GLY A 260 7.70 -0.74 6.50
C GLY A 260 8.08 -1.87 7.45
N SER A 261 9.35 -1.89 7.89
CA SER A 261 9.87 -2.92 8.79
C SER A 261 10.99 -2.42 9.70
N ALA A 262 11.01 -2.90 10.94
CA ALA A 262 11.98 -2.52 11.96
C ALA A 262 13.41 -3.05 11.71
N ASN A 263 13.56 -4.01 10.79
CA ASN A 263 14.85 -4.59 10.36
C ASN A 263 15.63 -5.20 11.53
N GLN A 264 16.72 -4.54 11.98
CA GLN A 264 17.54 -4.98 13.12
C GLN A 264 17.32 -4.14 14.39
N SER A 265 16.56 -3.04 14.29
CA SER A 265 16.25 -2.13 15.40
C SER A 265 15.04 -2.57 16.23
N SER A 266 14.79 -1.90 17.37
CA SER A 266 13.58 -2.15 18.15
C SER A 266 12.32 -1.61 17.44
N LEU A 267 11.17 -2.22 17.73
CA LEU A 267 9.88 -1.75 17.20
C LEU A 267 9.61 -0.28 17.60
N PRO A 268 9.74 0.16 18.87
CA PRO A 268 9.58 1.57 19.22
C PRO A 268 10.44 2.54 18.39
N ASP A 269 11.73 2.26 18.21
CA ASP A 269 12.61 3.12 17.40
C ASP A 269 12.14 3.19 15.94
N ALA A 270 11.61 2.08 15.41
CA ALA A 270 11.11 1.98 14.06
C ALA A 270 9.78 2.75 13.87
N LEU A 271 8.85 2.66 14.83
CA LEU A 271 7.63 3.49 14.86
C LEU A 271 7.97 4.98 14.94
N THR A 272 8.97 5.37 15.78
CA THR A 272 9.43 6.75 15.88
C THR A 272 9.99 7.29 14.56
N ARG A 273 10.76 6.48 13.82
CA ARG A 273 11.27 6.89 12.48
C ARG A 273 10.13 7.03 11.47
N LEU A 274 9.18 6.09 11.45
CA LEU A 274 8.00 6.15 10.57
C LEU A 274 7.13 7.39 10.87
N ALA A 275 6.78 7.65 12.13
CA ALA A 275 6.01 8.83 12.53
C ALA A 275 6.74 10.14 12.20
N THR A 276 8.06 10.18 12.35
CA THR A 276 8.90 11.32 11.95
C THR A 276 8.88 11.53 10.43
N ALA A 277 9.03 10.46 9.64
CA ALA A 277 8.99 10.52 8.19
C ALA A 277 7.61 10.99 7.68
N LEU A 278 6.53 10.44 8.22
CA LEU A 278 5.16 10.87 7.92
C LEU A 278 4.95 12.35 8.26
N THR A 279 5.33 12.80 9.45
CA THR A 279 5.19 14.21 9.87
C THR A 279 5.96 15.17 8.94
N ASN A 280 7.14 14.76 8.46
CA ASN A 280 7.91 15.56 7.50
C ASN A 280 7.27 15.58 6.10
N ALA A 281 6.71 14.46 5.64
CA ALA A 281 6.00 14.39 4.36
C ALA A 281 4.70 15.20 4.38
N LEU A 282 3.95 15.14 5.48
CA LEU A 282 2.73 15.93 5.74
C LEU A 282 3.01 17.45 5.75
N ARG A 283 4.20 17.88 6.17
CA ARG A 283 4.68 19.27 6.07
C ARG A 283 5.13 19.68 4.67
N ALA A 284 5.49 18.72 3.83
CA ALA A 284 6.03 18.94 2.48
C ALA A 284 4.98 18.76 1.36
N THR A 285 3.71 18.59 1.73
CA THR A 285 2.52 18.33 0.90
C THR A 285 1.28 18.97 1.55
N THR A 286 0.21 19.17 0.80
CA THR A 286 -0.98 19.95 1.20
C THR A 286 -2.24 19.10 1.37
N THR A 287 -2.61 18.30 0.37
CA THR A 287 -3.92 17.63 0.29
C THR A 287 -3.84 16.12 0.46
N VAL A 288 -2.75 15.48 0.03
CA VAL A 288 -2.63 14.02 0.04
C VAL A 288 -2.52 13.45 1.46
N ILE A 289 -3.18 12.32 1.66
CA ILE A 289 -3.31 11.52 2.87
C ILE A 289 -2.49 10.24 2.66
N PRO A 290 -1.35 10.06 3.35
CA PRO A 290 -0.72 8.75 3.48
C PRO A 290 -1.69 7.78 4.16
N VAL A 291 -1.99 6.68 3.47
CA VAL A 291 -2.83 5.58 3.94
C VAL A 291 -1.91 4.42 4.29
N LEU A 292 -1.85 4.06 5.57
CA LEU A 292 -1.01 2.97 6.07
C LEU A 292 -1.78 1.65 5.98
N GLU A 293 -1.19 0.62 5.38
CA GLU A 293 -1.86 -0.67 5.24
C GLU A 293 -1.66 -1.62 6.44
N THR A 294 -2.70 -2.38 6.79
CA THR A 294 -2.57 -3.58 7.66
C THR A 294 -1.70 -4.63 7.00
N MET A 295 -0.67 -5.12 7.69
CA MET A 295 0.28 -6.11 7.17
C MET A 295 0.07 -7.50 7.77
N CYS A 296 0.52 -8.55 7.08
CA CYS A 296 0.44 -9.93 7.57
C CYS A 296 1.30 -10.25 8.81
N GLY A 297 1.95 -9.26 9.45
CA GLY A 297 2.74 -9.42 10.67
C GLY A 297 3.95 -10.37 10.51
N HIS A 298 4.61 -10.35 9.34
CA HIS A 298 5.72 -11.23 8.99
C HIS A 298 7.08 -10.69 9.45
N GLY A 299 7.82 -11.47 10.24
CA GLY A 299 9.18 -11.14 10.64
C GLY A 299 9.26 -9.87 11.48
N THR A 300 9.59 -8.73 10.87
CA THR A 300 9.66 -7.41 11.52
C THR A 300 8.88 -6.32 10.75
N THR A 301 7.88 -6.70 9.93
CA THR A 301 6.93 -5.74 9.32
C THR A 301 6.12 -5.00 10.38
N ILE A 302 5.93 -3.69 10.18
CA ILE A 302 5.06 -2.83 10.98
C ILE A 302 3.66 -2.80 10.35
N GLY A 303 2.63 -2.69 11.18
CA GLY A 303 1.22 -2.73 10.77
C GLY A 303 0.58 -4.11 10.95
N GLY A 304 1.26 -5.03 11.65
CA GLY A 304 0.79 -6.40 11.88
C GLY A 304 -0.24 -6.52 13.01
N TYR A 305 -0.30 -5.52 13.89
CA TYR A 305 -1.24 -5.47 15.00
C TYR A 305 -1.81 -4.06 15.14
N LEU A 306 -3.11 -3.92 15.42
CA LEU A 306 -3.80 -2.61 15.39
C LEU A 306 -3.18 -1.58 16.34
N HIS A 307 -2.59 -2.03 17.46
CA HIS A 307 -1.90 -1.17 18.42
C HIS A 307 -0.65 -0.48 17.85
N GLU A 308 -0.01 -1.01 16.81
CA GLU A 308 1.15 -0.38 16.17
C GLU A 308 0.75 0.93 15.47
N PHE A 309 -0.46 1.00 14.91
CA PHE A 309 -1.01 2.22 14.29
C PHE A 309 -1.33 3.29 15.32
N ARG A 310 -1.94 2.90 16.45
CA ARG A 310 -2.14 3.78 17.62
C ARG A 310 -0.82 4.40 18.07
N ASP A 311 0.23 3.59 18.17
CA ASP A 311 1.53 4.03 18.67
C ASP A 311 2.31 4.88 17.63
N ILE A 312 1.97 4.80 16.35
CA ILE A 312 2.38 5.77 15.32
C ILE A 312 1.60 7.07 15.45
N LEU A 313 0.26 7.02 15.51
CA LEU A 313 -0.62 8.19 15.61
C LEU A 313 -0.32 9.02 16.87
N ALA A 314 -0.02 8.37 18.00
CA ALA A 314 0.38 9.03 19.25
C ALA A 314 1.67 9.86 19.13
N GLN A 315 2.51 9.61 18.12
CA GLN A 315 3.76 10.34 17.84
C GLN A 315 3.61 11.39 16.73
N ILE A 316 2.52 11.37 15.97
CA ILE A 316 2.21 12.37 14.93
C ILE A 316 1.44 13.53 15.59
N PRO A 317 1.78 14.81 15.31
CA PRO A 317 1.04 15.95 15.84
C PRO A 317 -0.44 15.94 15.45
N LYS A 318 -1.34 16.29 16.39
CA LYS A 318 -2.79 16.12 16.24
C LYS A 318 -3.38 16.89 15.07
N GLU A 319 -2.79 18.01 14.70
CA GLU A 319 -3.19 18.82 13.53
C GLU A 319 -3.06 18.08 12.19
N TYR A 320 -2.29 16.98 12.14
CA TYR A 320 -2.17 16.12 10.95
C TYR A 320 -3.00 14.83 11.01
N HIS A 321 -3.71 14.54 12.11
CA HIS A 321 -4.42 13.26 12.29
C HIS A 321 -5.50 13.03 11.22
N SER A 322 -6.20 14.08 10.78
CA SER A 322 -7.17 14.02 9.66
C SER A 322 -6.53 13.64 8.31
N ARG A 323 -5.23 13.92 8.15
CA ARG A 323 -4.41 13.59 6.97
C ARG A 323 -3.60 12.29 7.12
N ILE A 324 -3.88 11.45 8.12
CA ILE A 324 -3.39 10.07 8.17
C ILE A 324 -4.57 9.10 8.03
N GLY A 325 -4.47 8.21 7.05
CA GLY A 325 -5.45 7.16 6.79
C GLY A 325 -4.89 5.76 7.06
N ILE A 326 -5.78 4.77 7.05
CA ILE A 326 -5.47 3.35 7.12
C ILE A 326 -6.26 2.58 6.04
N CYS A 327 -5.61 1.59 5.43
CA CYS A 327 -6.22 0.60 4.55
C CYS A 327 -6.31 -0.73 5.31
N ILE A 328 -7.50 -1.35 5.31
CA ILE A 328 -7.67 -2.72 5.78
C ILE A 328 -7.53 -3.66 4.59
N ASP A 329 -6.43 -4.40 4.53
CA ASP A 329 -6.31 -5.59 3.68
C ASP A 329 -6.85 -6.81 4.44
N THR A 330 -7.78 -7.52 3.79
CA THR A 330 -8.46 -8.67 4.38
C THR A 330 -7.54 -9.88 4.54
N CYS A 331 -6.67 -10.16 3.56
CA CYS A 331 -5.72 -11.28 3.60
C CYS A 331 -4.65 -11.08 4.66
N HIS A 332 -4.09 -9.87 4.76
CA HIS A 332 -3.07 -9.47 5.73
C HIS A 332 -3.61 -9.51 7.15
N SER A 333 -4.77 -8.90 7.41
CA SER A 333 -5.41 -8.92 8.73
C SER A 333 -5.68 -10.36 9.20
N PHE A 334 -6.17 -11.22 8.30
CA PHE A 334 -6.38 -12.64 8.55
C PHE A 334 -5.06 -13.42 8.77
N ALA A 335 -4.05 -13.17 7.94
CA ALA A 335 -2.73 -13.79 8.07
C ALA A 335 -1.97 -13.32 9.33
N ALA A 336 -2.27 -12.14 9.86
CA ALA A 336 -1.76 -11.65 11.15
C ALA A 336 -2.43 -12.35 12.34
N GLY A 337 -3.73 -12.67 12.23
CA GLY A 337 -4.47 -13.50 13.19
C GLY A 337 -5.96 -13.16 13.37
N TYR A 338 -6.42 -12.04 12.83
CA TYR A 338 -7.78 -11.54 13.03
C TYR A 338 -8.82 -12.41 12.31
N ASP A 339 -9.99 -12.62 12.94
CA ASP A 339 -11.11 -13.32 12.30
C ASP A 339 -12.00 -12.34 11.53
N LEU A 340 -12.03 -12.46 10.20
CA LEU A 340 -12.95 -11.72 9.34
C LEU A 340 -14.05 -12.62 8.76
N VAL A 341 -13.99 -13.93 9.02
CA VAL A 341 -14.85 -14.95 8.41
C VAL A 341 -16.20 -15.00 9.11
N THR A 342 -16.19 -15.15 10.44
CA THR A 342 -17.43 -15.18 11.21
C THR A 342 -17.97 -13.77 11.41
N PRO A 343 -19.31 -13.53 11.33
CA PRO A 343 -19.88 -12.22 11.59
C PRO A 343 -19.54 -11.68 13.00
N ALA A 344 -19.39 -12.57 13.99
CA ALA A 344 -18.96 -12.22 15.34
C ALA A 344 -17.49 -11.79 15.39
N GLY A 345 -16.59 -12.52 14.71
CA GLY A 345 -15.18 -12.18 14.59
C GLY A 345 -14.95 -10.86 13.85
N PHE A 346 -15.61 -10.69 12.69
CA PHE A 346 -15.55 -9.46 11.89
C PHE A 346 -15.99 -8.24 12.71
N LYS A 347 -17.11 -8.35 13.45
CA LYS A 347 -17.56 -7.30 14.35
C LYS A 347 -16.56 -7.03 15.48
N ALA A 348 -15.95 -8.06 16.06
CA ALA A 348 -14.94 -7.90 17.12
C ALA A 348 -13.66 -7.22 16.59
N PHE A 349 -13.23 -7.52 15.36
CA PHE A 349 -12.12 -6.86 14.68
C PHE A 349 -12.42 -5.38 14.42
N LEU A 350 -13.62 -5.04 13.95
CA LEU A 350 -14.02 -3.64 13.77
C LEU A 350 -14.14 -2.87 15.09
N GLN A 351 -14.58 -3.51 16.17
CA GLN A 351 -14.55 -2.89 17.50
C GLN A 351 -13.11 -2.68 17.98
N GLU A 352 -12.20 -3.64 17.82
CA GLU A 352 -10.77 -3.45 18.14
C GLU A 352 -10.14 -2.31 17.32
N PHE A 353 -10.52 -2.17 16.04
CA PHE A 353 -10.08 -1.08 15.18
C PHE A 353 -10.58 0.28 15.69
N ASP A 354 -11.86 0.41 16.03
CA ASP A 354 -12.43 1.66 16.53
C ASP A 354 -11.89 2.03 17.92
N ASP A 355 -11.83 1.07 18.85
CA ASP A 355 -11.30 1.25 20.21
C ASP A 355 -9.80 1.60 20.23
N THR A 356 -9.01 1.06 19.28
CA THR A 356 -7.55 1.22 19.25
C THR A 356 -7.09 2.41 18.41
N ILE A 357 -7.82 2.74 17.34
CA ILE A 357 -7.42 3.70 16.31
C ILE A 357 -8.54 4.71 16.03
N GLY A 358 -9.76 4.20 15.86
CA GLY A 358 -10.94 4.97 15.51
C GLY A 358 -11.23 4.95 14.00
N LEU A 359 -12.48 4.64 13.65
CA LEU A 359 -12.96 4.53 12.26
C LEU A 359 -12.78 5.83 11.46
N GLN A 360 -12.61 6.99 12.10
CA GLN A 360 -12.26 8.24 11.43
C GLN A 360 -10.90 8.21 10.69
N HIS A 361 -10.06 7.19 10.89
CA HIS A 361 -8.83 6.96 10.11
C HIS A 361 -9.00 5.96 8.96
N LEU A 362 -10.10 5.21 8.88
CA LEU A 362 -10.31 4.29 7.76
C LEU A 362 -10.47 5.06 6.44
N ARG A 363 -9.73 4.67 5.40
CA ARG A 363 -9.74 5.35 4.08
C ARG A 363 -9.87 4.42 2.89
N ALA A 364 -9.63 3.11 3.06
CA ALA A 364 -9.62 2.16 1.97
C ALA A 364 -9.76 0.73 2.49
N LEU A 365 -10.09 -0.19 1.58
CA LEU A 365 -9.91 -1.62 1.78
C LEU A 365 -9.18 -2.25 0.59
N HIS A 366 -8.32 -3.22 0.86
CA HIS A 366 -7.88 -4.20 -0.13
C HIS A 366 -8.65 -5.50 0.09
N LEU A 367 -9.31 -5.98 -0.97
CA LEU A 367 -10.20 -7.13 -0.94
C LEU A 367 -9.46 -8.33 -1.52
N ASN A 368 -8.79 -9.06 -0.64
CA ASN A 368 -7.95 -10.21 -0.98
C ASN A 368 -8.35 -11.40 -0.11
N ASP A 369 -8.75 -12.51 -0.74
CA ASP A 369 -8.87 -13.79 -0.04
C ASP A 369 -7.45 -14.33 0.26
N SER A 370 -7.28 -15.26 1.20
CA SER A 370 -5.96 -15.77 1.56
C SER A 370 -5.74 -17.21 1.09
N LYS A 371 -4.63 -17.45 0.39
CA LYS A 371 -4.16 -18.82 0.11
C LYS A 371 -3.60 -19.53 1.36
N ALA A 372 -3.47 -18.85 2.49
CA ALA A 372 -2.86 -19.40 3.70
C ALA A 372 -3.82 -19.34 4.90
N PRO A 373 -3.69 -20.25 5.89
CA PRO A 373 -4.58 -20.26 7.06
C PRO A 373 -4.38 -19.03 7.95
N LYS A 374 -5.38 -18.76 8.82
CA LYS A 374 -5.40 -17.64 9.76
C LYS A 374 -4.15 -17.63 10.65
N GLY A 375 -3.55 -16.46 10.87
CA GLY A 375 -2.35 -16.31 11.71
C GLY A 375 -1.06 -16.88 11.12
N SER A 376 -1.07 -17.34 9.85
CA SER A 376 0.09 -17.97 9.21
C SER A 376 1.28 -17.05 8.93
N LYS A 377 1.08 -15.72 9.03
CA LYS A 377 2.05 -14.67 8.72
C LYS A 377 2.64 -14.82 7.30
N ARG A 378 1.75 -15.05 6.33
CA ARG A 378 2.02 -15.16 4.89
C ARG A 378 1.05 -14.24 4.13
N ASP A 379 1.60 -13.20 3.52
CA ASP A 379 0.98 -12.53 2.36
C ASP A 379 0.99 -13.54 1.19
N LEU A 380 -0.20 -13.99 0.78
CA LEU A 380 -0.46 -14.82 -0.40
C LEU A 380 -1.94 -14.69 -0.84
N HIS A 381 -2.26 -13.73 -1.71
CA HIS A 381 -3.64 -13.47 -2.12
C HIS A 381 -4.27 -14.62 -2.95
N ALA A 382 -5.53 -14.96 -2.68
CA ALA A 382 -6.39 -15.88 -3.42
C ALA A 382 -7.53 -15.13 -4.11
N ASN A 383 -8.28 -15.79 -4.98
CA ASN A 383 -9.49 -15.23 -5.59
C ASN A 383 -10.67 -15.28 -4.61
N ILE A 384 -11.60 -14.33 -4.72
CA ILE A 384 -12.72 -14.12 -3.79
C ILE A 384 -13.53 -15.41 -3.58
N GLY A 385 -13.61 -15.88 -2.34
CA GLY A 385 -14.36 -17.08 -1.95
C GLY A 385 -13.61 -18.41 -2.11
N THR A 386 -12.41 -18.40 -2.71
CA THR A 386 -11.63 -19.63 -2.99
C THR A 386 -10.58 -19.93 -1.91
N GLY A 387 -10.22 -18.95 -1.08
CA GLY A 387 -9.19 -19.09 -0.06
C GLY A 387 -9.76 -19.40 1.32
N PHE A 388 -8.93 -19.21 2.35
CA PHE A 388 -9.24 -19.49 3.75
C PHE A 388 -10.13 -18.43 4.41
N LEU A 389 -10.38 -17.28 3.76
CA LEU A 389 -11.41 -16.33 4.19
C LEU A 389 -12.81 -16.78 3.73
N GLY A 390 -12.92 -17.33 2.52
CA GLY A 390 -14.18 -17.81 1.97
C GLY A 390 -15.19 -16.68 1.68
N LEU A 391 -16.36 -17.03 1.16
CA LEU A 391 -17.31 -16.04 0.66
C LEU A 391 -17.94 -15.19 1.78
N ARG A 392 -18.22 -15.80 2.95
CA ARG A 392 -18.79 -15.10 4.12
C ARG A 392 -17.99 -13.88 4.56
N ALA A 393 -16.66 -13.92 4.50
CA ALA A 393 -15.82 -12.77 4.85
C ALA A 393 -16.12 -11.54 3.97
N PHE A 394 -16.31 -11.76 2.67
CA PHE A 394 -16.64 -10.70 1.72
C PHE A 394 -18.11 -10.28 1.80
N HIS A 395 -19.02 -11.18 2.21
CA HIS A 395 -20.39 -10.80 2.54
C HIS A 395 -20.45 -9.83 3.72
N ASN A 396 -19.69 -10.11 4.80
CA ASN A 396 -19.56 -9.21 5.95
C ASN A 396 -19.09 -7.81 5.50
N VAL A 397 -18.04 -7.75 4.67
CA VAL A 397 -17.46 -6.51 4.13
C VAL A 397 -18.44 -5.76 3.22
N MET A 398 -19.06 -6.44 2.25
CA MET A 398 -19.93 -5.80 1.25
C MET A 398 -21.28 -5.35 1.81
N ASN A 399 -21.59 -5.65 3.08
CA ASN A 399 -22.79 -5.20 3.78
C ASN A 399 -22.51 -4.25 4.97
N GLU A 400 -21.24 -3.94 5.25
CA GLU A 400 -20.83 -3.06 6.36
C GLU A 400 -21.06 -1.58 6.04
N PRO A 401 -21.94 -0.85 6.79
CA PRO A 401 -22.22 0.56 6.51
C PRO A 401 -21.01 1.51 6.58
N HIS A 402 -20.03 1.25 7.46
CA HIS A 402 -18.87 2.14 7.64
C HIS A 402 -17.91 2.16 6.44
N PHE A 403 -18.02 1.22 5.50
CA PHE A 403 -17.15 1.14 4.33
C PHE A 403 -17.71 1.86 3.09
N GLN A 404 -18.88 2.49 3.20
CA GLN A 404 -19.53 3.12 2.06
C GLN A 404 -18.74 4.33 1.52
N ASN A 405 -18.62 4.41 0.20
CA ASN A 405 -17.84 5.37 -0.58
C ASN A 405 -16.31 5.27 -0.40
N LEU A 406 -15.80 4.25 0.32
CA LEU A 406 -14.38 3.95 0.36
C LEU A 406 -13.95 3.15 -0.89
N PRO A 407 -12.75 3.38 -1.45
CA PRO A 407 -12.19 2.55 -2.50
C PRO A 407 -11.90 1.13 -1.95
N MET A 408 -12.41 0.13 -2.66
CA MET A 408 -12.24 -1.29 -2.35
C MET A 408 -11.51 -1.97 -3.50
N ILE A 409 -10.27 -2.40 -3.27
CA ILE A 409 -9.32 -2.76 -4.32
C ILE A 409 -9.00 -4.26 -4.30
N LEU A 410 -9.34 -4.98 -5.36
CA LEU A 410 -8.83 -6.32 -5.62
C LEU A 410 -7.33 -6.26 -5.97
N GLU A 411 -6.51 -7.03 -5.26
CA GLU A 411 -5.13 -7.37 -5.66
C GLU A 411 -4.97 -8.89 -5.85
N THR A 412 -6.09 -9.51 -6.24
CA THR A 412 -6.24 -10.95 -6.45
C THR A 412 -5.47 -11.43 -7.69
N PRO A 413 -5.06 -12.72 -7.76
CA PRO A 413 -4.34 -13.25 -8.91
C PRO A 413 -5.22 -13.34 -10.17
N ILE A 414 -4.69 -12.86 -11.29
CA ILE A 414 -5.36 -12.94 -12.62
C ILE A 414 -4.61 -13.79 -13.65
N ASP A 415 -3.46 -14.36 -13.29
CA ASP A 415 -2.66 -15.19 -14.21
C ASP A 415 -3.32 -16.55 -14.48
N ARG A 416 -3.73 -16.78 -15.73
CA ARG A 416 -4.37 -18.03 -16.20
C ARG A 416 -3.50 -18.73 -17.24
N PRO A 417 -3.58 -20.08 -17.39
CA PRO A 417 -2.90 -20.78 -18.47
C PRO A 417 -3.35 -20.29 -19.85
N GLU A 418 -2.39 -20.05 -20.75
CA GLU A 418 -2.64 -19.67 -22.14
C GLU A 418 -3.47 -20.75 -22.86
N SER A 419 -4.71 -20.41 -23.21
CA SER A 419 -5.65 -21.34 -23.84
C SER A 419 -5.27 -21.61 -25.30
N SER A 420 -5.48 -22.86 -25.73
CA SER A 420 -5.15 -23.32 -27.10
C SER A 420 -6.12 -22.81 -28.18
N THR A 421 -7.07 -21.93 -27.85
CA THR A 421 -8.18 -21.50 -28.69
C THR A 421 -7.90 -20.23 -29.51
N SER A 422 -6.64 -19.78 -29.61
CA SER A 422 -6.25 -18.73 -30.57
C SER A 422 -6.21 -19.28 -32.00
N THR A 423 -7.23 -18.93 -32.80
CA THR A 423 -7.37 -19.34 -34.20
C THR A 423 -6.21 -18.84 -35.07
N SER A 424 -5.26 -19.74 -35.37
CA SER A 424 -4.20 -19.51 -36.35
C SER A 424 -3.89 -20.79 -37.16
N SER A 425 -3.56 -20.63 -38.43
CA SER A 425 -3.67 -21.68 -39.43
C SER A 425 -2.66 -22.85 -39.27
N PRO A 426 -3.06 -24.10 -39.56
CA PRO A 426 -2.23 -25.28 -39.25
C PRO A 426 -1.01 -25.42 -40.18
N LYS A 427 0.18 -25.07 -39.68
CA LYS A 427 1.46 -25.49 -40.29
C LYS A 427 1.88 -26.87 -39.79
N LYS A 428 1.69 -27.89 -40.62
CA LYS A 428 2.19 -29.26 -40.39
C LYS A 428 3.71 -29.31 -40.43
N THR A 429 4.35 -29.78 -39.36
CA THR A 429 5.58 -30.62 -39.41
C THR A 429 5.67 -31.46 -38.13
N PRO A 430 5.83 -32.79 -38.22
CA PRO A 430 6.06 -33.63 -37.04
C PRO A 430 7.56 -33.69 -36.71
N LYS A 431 7.92 -33.46 -35.44
CA LYS A 431 9.18 -33.95 -34.86
C LYS A 431 8.94 -34.52 -33.47
N THR A 432 9.14 -35.82 -33.35
CA THR A 432 9.05 -36.59 -32.11
C THR A 432 10.17 -36.20 -31.14
N LYS A 433 9.81 -35.61 -30.00
CA LYS A 433 10.58 -35.64 -28.75
C LYS A 433 9.63 -35.80 -27.57
N THR A 434 10.06 -36.53 -26.56
CA THR A 434 9.27 -36.80 -25.35
C THR A 434 8.97 -35.51 -24.58
N PRO A 435 7.73 -35.34 -24.08
CA PRO A 435 7.37 -34.15 -23.32
C PRO A 435 7.99 -34.23 -21.91
N LYS A 436 9.04 -33.44 -21.68
CA LYS A 436 9.23 -32.87 -20.33
C LYS A 436 8.03 -31.97 -20.07
N THR A 437 7.48 -32.00 -18.86
CA THR A 437 6.35 -31.16 -18.43
C THR A 437 6.75 -29.69 -18.40
N ALA A 438 6.65 -29.03 -19.55
CA ALA A 438 6.74 -27.59 -19.64
C ALA A 438 5.57 -26.99 -18.85
N SER A 439 5.88 -26.18 -17.83
CA SER A 439 4.89 -25.39 -17.11
C SER A 439 4.12 -24.54 -18.12
N ALA A 440 2.79 -24.67 -18.15
CA ALA A 440 1.95 -23.90 -19.05
C ALA A 440 2.26 -22.41 -18.89
N LYS A 441 2.45 -21.69 -20.00
CA LYS A 441 2.69 -20.26 -19.97
C LYS A 441 1.45 -19.58 -19.39
N LEU A 442 1.63 -18.88 -18.29
CA LEU A 442 0.57 -18.05 -17.69
C LEU A 442 0.51 -16.70 -18.42
N ILE A 443 -0.71 -16.19 -18.57
CA ILE A 443 -1.01 -14.86 -19.11
C ILE A 443 -2.04 -14.18 -18.19
N PRO A 444 -1.95 -12.86 -17.97
CA PRO A 444 -2.97 -12.13 -17.20
C PRO A 444 -4.32 -12.12 -17.93
N ASP A 445 -5.40 -12.46 -17.22
CA ASP A 445 -6.77 -12.42 -17.70
C ASP A 445 -7.63 -11.42 -16.90
N PRO A 446 -7.88 -10.20 -17.43
CA PRO A 446 -8.69 -9.19 -16.75
C PRO A 446 -10.17 -9.59 -16.52
N ASN A 447 -10.67 -10.66 -17.16
CA ASN A 447 -12.02 -11.17 -16.88
C ASN A 447 -12.16 -11.65 -15.43
N VAL A 448 -11.06 -12.08 -14.79
CA VAL A 448 -11.07 -12.52 -13.39
C VAL A 448 -11.52 -11.38 -12.48
N TRP A 449 -10.94 -10.18 -12.60
CA TRP A 449 -11.38 -9.02 -11.83
C TRP A 449 -12.78 -8.55 -12.23
N ALA A 450 -13.15 -8.60 -13.51
CA ALA A 450 -14.52 -8.25 -13.93
C ALA A 450 -15.58 -9.19 -13.30
N GLN A 451 -15.25 -10.46 -13.12
CA GLN A 451 -16.08 -11.46 -12.42
C GLN A 451 -16.08 -11.27 -10.91
N GLU A 452 -14.93 -10.97 -10.29
CA GLU A 452 -14.83 -10.72 -8.85
C GLU A 452 -15.53 -9.42 -8.43
N ILE A 453 -15.47 -8.35 -9.25
CA ILE A 453 -16.27 -7.13 -9.05
C ILE A 453 -17.76 -7.47 -9.11
N ALA A 454 -18.20 -8.24 -10.11
CA ALA A 454 -19.60 -8.67 -10.23
C ALA A 454 -20.08 -9.52 -9.04
N LEU A 455 -19.22 -10.43 -8.55
CA LEU A 455 -19.45 -11.27 -7.38
C LEU A 455 -19.58 -10.43 -6.11
N LEU A 456 -18.65 -9.52 -5.86
CA LEU A 456 -18.69 -8.64 -4.69
C LEU A 456 -19.94 -7.76 -4.68
N GLU A 457 -20.31 -7.17 -5.84
CA GLU A 457 -21.54 -6.40 -5.98
C GLU A 457 -22.80 -7.24 -5.71
N SER A 458 -22.83 -8.54 -6.09
CA SER A 458 -23.99 -9.40 -5.85
C SER A 458 -24.18 -9.78 -4.38
N LEU A 459 -23.15 -9.66 -3.53
CA LEU A 459 -23.29 -9.94 -2.09
C LEU A 459 -24.05 -8.84 -1.33
N ILE A 460 -24.24 -7.66 -1.93
CA ILE A 460 -24.91 -6.50 -1.30
C ILE A 460 -26.41 -6.80 -1.13
N GLY A 461 -26.86 -6.98 0.12
CA GLY A 461 -28.24 -7.30 0.46
C GLY A 461 -28.64 -8.77 0.26
N MET A 462 -27.73 -9.64 -0.17
CA MET A 462 -27.97 -11.08 -0.28
C MET A 462 -28.17 -11.71 1.11
N ASP A 463 -29.12 -12.64 1.27
CA ASP A 463 -29.26 -13.42 2.51
C ASP A 463 -28.15 -14.48 2.59
N PRO A 464 -27.23 -14.41 3.58
CA PRO A 464 -26.13 -15.36 3.68
C PRO A 464 -26.55 -16.72 4.26
N GLU A 465 -27.77 -16.86 4.77
CA GLU A 465 -28.40 -18.15 5.09
C GLU A 465 -29.30 -18.66 3.94
N GLY A 466 -29.38 -17.92 2.83
CA GLY A 466 -30.14 -18.30 1.64
C GLY A 466 -29.58 -19.53 0.91
N GLU A 467 -30.38 -20.13 0.03
CA GLU A 467 -29.93 -21.24 -0.82
C GLU A 467 -28.92 -20.76 -1.88
N GLU A 468 -29.14 -19.56 -2.45
CA GLU A 468 -28.26 -18.93 -3.43
C GLU A 468 -26.85 -18.69 -2.88
N PHE A 469 -26.73 -18.00 -1.74
CA PHE A 469 -25.45 -17.73 -1.10
C PHE A 469 -24.71 -19.02 -0.75
N ARG A 470 -25.39 -19.99 -0.12
CA ARG A 470 -24.76 -21.26 0.30
C ARG A 470 -24.32 -22.10 -0.89
N SER A 471 -25.05 -22.06 -2.02
CA SER A 471 -24.65 -22.72 -3.26
C SER A 471 -23.41 -22.07 -3.88
N LEU A 472 -23.34 -20.74 -3.87
CA LEU A 472 -22.21 -19.95 -4.38
C LEU A 472 -20.95 -20.12 -3.51
N GLU A 473 -21.11 -20.10 -2.18
CA GLU A 473 -20.05 -20.35 -1.21
C GLU A 473 -19.50 -21.79 -1.32
N ALA A 474 -20.38 -22.79 -1.41
CA ALA A 474 -19.97 -24.18 -1.61
C ALA A 474 -19.19 -24.38 -2.92
N LYS A 475 -19.64 -23.75 -4.02
CA LYS A 475 -18.97 -23.79 -5.32
C LYS A 475 -17.56 -23.18 -5.25
N LEU A 476 -17.42 -21.94 -4.76
CA LEU A 476 -16.12 -21.25 -4.70
C LEU A 476 -15.16 -21.94 -3.72
N SER A 477 -15.71 -22.49 -2.62
CA SER A 477 -14.96 -23.32 -1.68
C SER A 477 -14.42 -24.59 -2.35
N GLU A 478 -15.21 -25.28 -3.19
CA GLU A 478 -14.77 -26.46 -3.95
C GLU A 478 -13.69 -26.10 -4.98
N GLU A 479 -13.90 -25.04 -5.78
CA GLU A 479 -12.92 -24.54 -6.76
C GLU A 479 -11.56 -24.21 -6.13
N GLY A 480 -11.56 -23.75 -4.88
CA GLY A 480 -10.34 -23.47 -4.12
C GLY A 480 -9.72 -24.65 -3.35
N ARG A 481 -10.36 -25.83 -3.28
CA ARG A 481 -9.99 -26.89 -2.31
C ARG A 481 -8.54 -27.35 -2.45
N GLU A 482 -8.12 -27.80 -3.63
CA GLU A 482 -6.74 -28.30 -3.88
C GLU A 482 -5.68 -27.25 -3.50
N MET A 483 -5.98 -25.99 -3.79
CA MET A 483 -5.09 -24.86 -3.47
C MET A 483 -4.94 -24.68 -1.96
N ARG A 484 -6.03 -24.77 -1.20
CA ARG A 484 -6.00 -24.67 0.28
C ARG A 484 -5.30 -25.85 0.92
N GLU A 485 -5.62 -27.09 0.51
CA GLU A 485 -4.99 -28.32 1.00
C GLU A 485 -3.46 -28.26 0.84
N LYS A 486 -3.00 -27.95 -0.38
CA LYS A 486 -1.58 -27.80 -0.73
C LYS A 486 -0.85 -26.69 0.03
N GLN A 487 -1.56 -25.67 0.51
CA GLN A 487 -0.99 -24.58 1.31
C GLN A 487 -1.02 -24.89 2.81
N GLN A 488 -2.00 -25.66 3.27
CA GLN A 488 -2.04 -26.23 4.62
C GLN A 488 -0.85 -27.18 4.84
N GLU A 489 -0.61 -28.13 3.92
CA GLU A 489 0.56 -29.02 3.98
C GLU A 489 1.89 -28.27 4.06
N GLN A 490 2.05 -27.20 3.27
CA GLN A 490 3.25 -26.34 3.30
C GLN A 490 3.40 -25.63 4.64
N TYR A 491 2.29 -25.18 5.22
CA TYR A 491 2.26 -24.49 6.51
C TYR A 491 2.61 -25.45 7.66
N ASP A 492 2.03 -26.64 7.69
CA ASP A 492 2.27 -27.65 8.74
C ASP A 492 3.68 -28.24 8.66
N ARG A 493 4.22 -28.39 7.44
CA ARG A 493 5.64 -28.71 7.21
C ARG A 493 6.57 -27.60 7.73
N LYS A 494 6.16 -26.33 7.64
CA LYS A 494 6.92 -25.20 8.19
C LYS A 494 6.85 -25.18 9.72
N LEU A 495 5.65 -25.29 10.31
CA LEU A 495 5.45 -25.31 11.77
C LEU A 495 6.28 -26.43 12.43
N SER A 496 6.12 -27.67 11.97
CA SER A 496 6.87 -28.82 12.50
C SER A 496 8.38 -28.70 12.30
N THR A 497 8.85 -27.96 11.30
CA THR A 497 10.27 -27.62 11.12
C THR A 497 10.75 -26.58 12.14
N GLU A 498 9.93 -25.58 12.47
CA GLU A 498 10.24 -24.57 13.49
C GLU A 498 10.18 -25.15 14.91
N GLU A 499 9.26 -26.06 15.20
CA GLU A 499 9.21 -26.81 16.46
C GLU A 499 10.44 -27.70 16.66
N LYS A 500 10.89 -28.41 15.61
CA LYS A 500 12.13 -29.19 15.63
C LYS A 500 13.35 -28.29 15.89
N LYS A 501 13.40 -27.10 15.27
CA LYS A 501 14.45 -26.08 15.53
C LYS A 501 14.42 -25.57 16.98
N LYS A 502 13.24 -25.19 17.49
CA LYS A 502 13.03 -24.76 18.89
C LYS A 502 13.51 -25.86 19.85
N THR A 503 13.01 -27.08 19.70
CA THR A 503 13.35 -28.24 20.54
C THR A 503 14.85 -28.55 20.54
N LYS A 504 15.51 -28.51 19.37
CA LYS A 504 16.97 -28.68 19.28
C LYS A 504 17.73 -27.58 20.03
N THR A 505 17.24 -26.34 19.95
CA THR A 505 17.83 -25.17 20.64
C THR A 505 17.61 -25.20 22.15
N THR A 506 16.51 -25.80 22.64
CA THR A 506 16.29 -26.02 24.08
C THR A 506 17.23 -27.12 24.60
N LYS A 507 17.36 -28.24 23.87
CA LYS A 507 18.25 -29.36 24.27
C LYS A 507 19.73 -28.97 24.29
N THR A 508 20.19 -28.06 23.44
CA THR A 508 21.57 -27.53 23.51
C THR A 508 21.78 -26.44 24.59
N LYS A 509 20.77 -26.16 25.43
CA LYS A 509 20.85 -25.25 26.57
C LYS A 509 20.69 -25.93 27.94
N GLU A 510 20.62 -27.26 27.99
CA GLU A 510 20.73 -27.97 29.27
C GLU A 510 22.13 -27.79 29.88
N PRO A 511 22.26 -27.56 31.20
CA PRO A 511 23.55 -27.27 31.81
C PRO A 511 24.42 -28.53 31.86
N VAL A 512 25.60 -28.46 31.24
CA VAL A 512 26.65 -29.49 31.37
C VAL A 512 26.99 -29.68 32.85
N LYS A 513 26.62 -30.84 33.41
CA LYS A 513 27.00 -31.21 34.79
C LYS A 513 28.51 -31.14 34.92
N LYS A 514 29.00 -30.37 35.91
CA LYS A 514 30.43 -30.23 36.22
C LYS A 514 31.06 -31.61 36.47
N LYS A 515 31.80 -32.15 35.48
CA LYS A 515 32.97 -32.98 35.77
C LYS A 515 34.12 -32.04 36.14
N GLY A 516 34.87 -32.39 37.18
CA GLY A 516 35.73 -31.44 37.89
C GLY A 516 36.86 -30.85 37.04
N GLN A 517 37.12 -29.56 37.22
CA GLN A 517 38.39 -28.98 36.81
C GLN A 517 39.50 -29.55 37.70
N LYS A 518 40.48 -30.24 37.11
CA LYS A 518 41.80 -30.38 37.72
C LYS A 518 42.49 -29.01 37.72
N THR A 519 43.17 -28.66 38.80
CA THR A 519 43.78 -27.33 38.97
C THR A 519 45.14 -27.25 38.27
N LEU A 520 45.50 -26.05 37.82
CA LEU A 520 46.71 -25.79 37.02
C LEU A 520 48.03 -26.24 37.71
N MET A 521 48.03 -26.34 39.04
CA MET A 521 49.17 -26.82 39.83
C MET A 521 49.51 -28.30 39.62
N GLU A 522 48.59 -29.15 39.14
CA GLU A 522 48.92 -30.54 38.82
C GLU A 522 49.73 -30.70 37.51
N MET A 523 49.83 -29.66 36.67
CA MET A 523 50.42 -29.76 35.33
C MET A 523 51.92 -29.39 35.25
N MET A 524 52.54 -28.95 36.34
CA MET A 524 53.91 -28.37 36.32
C MET A 524 55.01 -29.22 36.98
N ASN A 525 54.73 -30.46 37.40
CA ASN A 525 55.75 -31.39 37.93
C ASN A 525 55.64 -32.76 37.24
N GLY A 526 56.62 -33.13 36.41
CA GLY A 526 56.59 -34.40 35.67
C GLY A 526 57.65 -34.59 34.58
N GLY A 527 58.91 -34.20 34.83
CA GLY A 527 59.99 -34.40 33.86
C GLY A 527 60.58 -35.82 33.90
N GLY A 528 60.59 -36.56 32.79
CA GLY A 528 61.23 -37.87 32.67
C GLY A 528 61.32 -38.39 31.24
N LYS A 529 62.50 -38.85 30.81
CA LYS A 529 62.75 -39.45 29.47
C LYS A 529 62.69 -40.98 29.55
N THR A 530 62.20 -41.69 28.51
CA THR A 530 63.04 -42.50 27.59
C THR A 530 62.30 -43.50 26.65
N LYS A 531 62.74 -43.55 25.38
CA LYS A 531 62.96 -44.70 24.45
C LYS A 531 61.86 -45.72 24.03
N LYS A 532 61.81 -45.92 22.68
CA LYS A 532 61.41 -47.11 21.87
C LYS A 532 59.91 -47.53 21.85
N GLY A 533 59.34 -48.01 20.73
CA GLY A 533 59.78 -48.01 19.31
C GLY A 533 59.28 -49.20 18.45
N LYS A 534 59.01 -48.96 17.14
CA LYS A 534 58.44 -49.89 16.12
C LYS A 534 56.97 -50.33 16.38
N SER A 535 56.15 -50.77 15.42
CA SER A 535 56.27 -51.06 13.95
C SER A 535 54.86 -50.84 13.32
N ALA A 536 54.70 -50.16 12.17
CA ALA A 536 54.80 -50.63 10.76
C ALA A 536 53.44 -51.05 10.15
N GLU A 537 53.21 -50.61 8.89
CA GLU A 537 52.25 -51.09 7.86
C GLU A 537 50.73 -51.15 8.21
N GLU A 538 49.80 -51.00 7.26
CA GLU A 538 49.87 -51.08 5.78
C GLU A 538 48.90 -50.06 5.13
N ASP A 539 49.22 -49.53 3.95
CA ASP A 539 48.32 -48.67 3.14
C ASP A 539 47.57 -49.52 2.09
N GLY A 540 46.32 -49.15 1.76
CA GLY A 540 45.50 -49.87 0.78
C GLY A 540 44.53 -48.94 0.04
N ASP A 541 44.89 -48.61 -1.20
CA ASP A 541 44.08 -47.83 -2.15
C ASP A 541 43.00 -48.70 -2.83
N GLY A 542 41.94 -48.08 -3.38
CA GLY A 542 40.85 -48.79 -4.05
C GLY A 542 39.64 -47.90 -4.37
N SER A 543 39.45 -47.62 -5.66
CA SER A 543 38.39 -46.77 -6.20
C SER A 543 37.24 -47.56 -6.88
N ASP A 544 36.25 -46.79 -7.36
CA ASP A 544 35.38 -47.07 -8.52
C ASP A 544 34.08 -47.93 -8.40
N GLU A 545 32.99 -47.21 -8.69
CA GLU A 545 31.95 -47.49 -9.71
C GLU A 545 30.73 -48.45 -9.52
N GLU A 546 29.60 -47.96 -10.08
CA GLU A 546 28.38 -48.60 -10.62
C GLU A 546 27.44 -49.49 -9.76
N GLY A 547 26.24 -49.79 -10.34
CA GLY A 547 25.13 -50.57 -9.73
C GLY A 547 24.04 -49.70 -9.07
N CYS A 548 23.05 -49.10 -9.76
CA CYS A 548 21.98 -49.67 -10.59
C CYS A 548 20.87 -50.42 -9.80
N GLN A 549 19.60 -50.02 -10.00
CA GLN A 549 18.31 -50.79 -10.05
C GLN A 549 18.06 -51.99 -9.09
N SER A 550 16.83 -52.31 -8.62
CA SER A 550 15.47 -51.72 -8.67
C SER A 550 14.49 -52.64 -7.90
N HIS A 551 13.20 -52.25 -7.73
CA HIS A 551 12.08 -53.08 -7.23
C HIS A 551 12.17 -53.56 -5.75
N ALA A 552 11.10 -53.99 -5.06
CA ALA A 552 9.64 -53.72 -5.12
C ALA A 552 8.99 -54.26 -3.82
N GLU A 553 7.72 -53.90 -3.54
CA GLU A 553 6.78 -54.54 -2.58
C GLU A 553 7.24 -54.65 -1.09
N ASP A 554 6.45 -54.37 -0.05
CA ASP A 554 4.98 -54.20 0.10
C ASP A 554 4.51 -52.76 0.44
#